data_AF-A0A1V6G0D7-F1
#
_entry.id   AF-A0A1V6G0D7-F1
#
_cell.length_a   1.000
_cell.length_b   1.000
_cell.length_c   1.000
_cell.angle_alpha   90.00
_cell.angle_beta   90.00
_cell.angle_gamma   90.00
#
_symmetry.space_group_name_H-M   'P 1'
#
loop_
_entity.id
_entity.type
_entity.pdbx_description
1 polymer ?
#
loop_
_entity_poly.entity_id
_entity_poly.type
_entity_poly.pdbx_seq_one_letter_code
_entity_poly.pdbx_strand_id
1 'polypeptide(L)'
;MKPEEIDAYLAKIKKIDLGGADGGPAPAWDDGALKTVAPLFIKHKIGDAAANEIIAAYAKHVSGQYRAAHEADRAVLKSLRDECGKRFGADIKRFAAEGRRGGEHVFGKDLFQRLARVEAFGSDPDIIEALAKIGRGLTRDGAAGGDKGGAAERSLADRMYGGK
;
A
#
# COMPACT_ATOMS: atom_id res chain seq x y z
N MET A 1 37.36 6.11 -15.49
CA MET A 1 36.51 7.12 -16.15
C MET A 1 36.36 8.28 -15.21
N LYS A 2 36.51 9.52 -15.67
CA LYS A 2 36.49 10.69 -14.78
C LYS A 2 35.03 11.10 -14.49
N PRO A 3 34.71 11.62 -13.30
CA PRO A 3 33.37 12.12 -12.98
C PRO A 3 32.87 13.17 -14.00
N GLU A 4 33.75 14.06 -14.43
CA GLU A 4 33.46 15.11 -15.43
C GLU A 4 32.96 14.56 -16.77
N GLU A 5 33.48 13.40 -17.19
CA GLU A 5 33.07 12.73 -18.44
C GLU A 5 31.67 12.12 -18.32
N ILE A 6 31.32 11.62 -17.12
CA ILE A 6 29.99 11.08 -16.81
C ILE A 6 28.98 12.22 -16.83
N ASP A 7 29.26 13.32 -16.15
CA ASP A 7 28.35 14.46 -16.04
C ASP A 7 28.09 15.11 -17.41
N ALA A 8 29.14 15.28 -18.23
CA ALA A 8 29.02 15.78 -19.59
C ALA A 8 28.18 14.86 -20.50
N TYR A 9 28.23 13.55 -20.27
CA TYR A 9 27.41 12.58 -21.00
C TYR A 9 25.95 12.60 -20.53
N LEU A 10 25.73 12.64 -19.22
CA LEU A 10 24.39 12.73 -18.63
C LEU A 10 23.65 14.01 -19.03
N ALA A 11 24.36 15.13 -19.20
CA ALA A 11 23.77 16.39 -19.67
C ALA A 11 23.13 16.29 -21.07
N LYS A 12 23.48 15.26 -21.85
CA LYS A 12 22.92 14.99 -23.18
C LYS A 12 21.74 14.02 -23.17
N ILE A 13 21.45 13.40 -22.03
CA ILE A 13 20.29 12.54 -21.86
C ILE A 13 19.07 13.43 -21.65
N LYS A 14 18.07 13.24 -22.49
CA LYS A 14 16.79 13.94 -22.38
C LYS A 14 15.98 13.31 -21.27
N LYS A 15 15.55 14.13 -20.32
CA LYS A 15 14.56 13.73 -19.32
C LYS A 15 13.23 13.45 -20.01
N ILE A 16 12.62 12.33 -19.67
CA ILE A 16 11.38 11.86 -20.29
C ILE A 16 10.26 12.05 -19.29
N ASP A 17 9.13 12.57 -19.75
CA ASP A 17 7.91 12.57 -18.96
C ASP A 17 7.38 11.14 -18.85
N LEU A 18 7.32 10.63 -17.63
CA LEU A 18 6.85 9.29 -17.32
C LEU A 18 5.31 9.24 -17.20
N GLY A 19 4.62 10.34 -17.53
CA GLY A 19 3.18 10.46 -17.60
C GLY A 19 2.53 10.77 -16.25
N GLY A 20 3.22 11.53 -15.41
CA GLY A 20 2.74 11.97 -14.09
C GLY A 20 2.15 13.39 -14.08
N ALA A 21 2.30 14.15 -15.17
CA ALA A 21 1.85 15.53 -15.27
C ALA A 21 0.32 15.69 -15.14
N ASP A 22 -0.45 14.68 -15.55
CA ASP A 22 -1.92 14.69 -15.51
C ASP A 22 -2.49 14.13 -14.18
N GLY A 23 -1.66 14.03 -13.13
CA GLY A 23 -2.07 13.53 -11.81
C GLY A 23 -2.25 12.01 -11.73
N GLY A 24 -1.87 11.28 -12.78
CA GLY A 24 -1.84 9.81 -12.80
C GLY A 24 -0.63 9.24 -12.03
N PRO A 25 -0.69 7.96 -11.60
CA PRO A 25 0.44 7.32 -10.96
C PRO A 25 1.57 7.13 -11.97
N ALA A 26 2.68 7.83 -11.73
CA ALA A 26 3.90 7.68 -12.51
C ALA A 26 5.11 7.58 -11.57
N PRO A 27 6.11 6.75 -11.93
CA PRO A 27 7.36 6.71 -11.20
C PRO A 27 8.10 8.05 -11.37
N ALA A 28 8.92 8.40 -10.38
CA ALA A 28 9.84 9.53 -10.51
C ALA A 28 10.96 9.20 -11.49
N TRP A 29 11.50 10.23 -12.15
CA TRP A 29 12.71 10.10 -12.92
C TRP A 29 13.89 9.73 -12.01
N ASP A 30 14.65 8.71 -12.38
CA ASP A 30 15.73 8.15 -11.56
C ASP A 30 17.11 8.57 -12.08
N ASP A 31 17.62 9.68 -11.54
CA ASP A 31 18.97 10.16 -11.85
C ASP A 31 20.08 9.22 -11.34
N GLY A 32 19.80 8.39 -10.33
CA GLY A 32 20.73 7.39 -9.80
C GLY A 32 20.95 6.23 -10.77
N ALA A 33 19.87 5.73 -11.38
CA ALA A 33 19.94 4.73 -12.43
C ALA A 33 20.79 5.22 -13.62
N LEU A 34 20.62 6.48 -14.03
CA LEU A 34 21.40 7.07 -15.12
C LEU A 34 22.89 7.13 -14.80
N LYS A 35 23.26 7.56 -13.59
CA LYS A 35 24.66 7.58 -13.13
C LYS A 35 25.29 6.20 -13.11
N THR A 36 24.48 5.16 -12.93
CA THR A 36 24.94 3.76 -12.95
C THR A 36 25.18 3.25 -14.38
N VAL A 37 24.32 3.61 -15.34
CA VAL A 37 24.43 3.13 -16.74
C VAL A 37 25.34 3.97 -17.63
N ALA A 38 25.53 5.27 -17.33
CA ALA A 38 26.36 6.16 -18.13
C ALA A 38 27.82 5.68 -18.31
N PRO A 39 28.51 5.12 -17.29
CA PRO A 39 29.82 4.49 -17.47
C PRO A 39 29.84 3.33 -18.47
N LEU A 40 28.78 2.54 -18.51
CA LEU A 40 28.66 1.43 -19.46
C LEU A 40 28.47 1.97 -20.88
N PHE A 41 27.60 2.95 -21.06
CA PHE A 41 27.39 3.57 -22.38
C PHE A 41 28.67 4.21 -22.91
N ILE A 42 29.42 4.93 -22.08
CA ILE A 42 30.71 5.50 -22.48
C ILE A 42 31.73 4.39 -22.79
N LYS A 43 31.87 3.38 -21.93
CA LYS A 43 32.78 2.24 -22.13
C LYS A 43 32.52 1.52 -23.46
N HIS A 44 31.25 1.36 -23.83
CA HIS A 44 30.83 0.68 -25.05
C HIS A 44 30.62 1.62 -26.24
N LYS A 45 30.99 2.90 -26.11
CA LYS A 45 30.88 3.93 -27.16
C LYS A 45 29.46 4.04 -27.74
N ILE A 46 28.44 3.90 -26.88
CA ILE A 46 27.05 4.10 -27.25
C ILE A 46 26.83 5.59 -27.51
N GLY A 47 26.48 5.93 -28.75
CA GLY A 47 26.20 7.30 -29.15
C GLY A 47 24.97 7.87 -28.44
N ASP A 48 24.96 9.20 -28.30
CA ASP A 48 23.94 9.95 -27.54
C ASP A 48 22.50 9.61 -28.00
N ALA A 49 22.29 9.45 -29.32
CA ALA A 49 20.98 9.08 -29.88
C ALA A 49 20.52 7.69 -29.43
N ALA A 50 21.38 6.68 -29.55
CA ALA A 50 21.07 5.31 -29.15
C ALA A 50 20.87 5.20 -27.62
N ALA A 51 21.64 5.93 -26.83
CA ALA A 51 21.46 5.97 -25.38
C ALA A 51 20.10 6.58 -24.98
N ASN A 52 19.69 7.67 -25.63
CA ASN A 52 18.38 8.27 -25.42
C ASN A 52 17.25 7.30 -25.81
N GLU A 53 17.38 6.54 -26.90
CA GLU A 53 16.38 5.53 -27.29
C GLU A 53 16.28 4.38 -26.28
N ILE A 54 17.42 3.87 -25.80
CA ILE A 54 17.46 2.81 -24.78
C ILE A 54 16.82 3.28 -23.48
N ILE A 55 17.21 4.47 -23.00
CA ILE A 55 16.65 5.07 -21.79
C ILE A 55 15.16 5.32 -21.96
N ALA A 56 14.70 5.78 -23.13
CA ALA A 56 13.29 5.99 -23.43
C ALA A 56 12.48 4.70 -23.43
N ALA A 57 12.99 3.65 -24.04
CA ALA A 57 12.34 2.34 -24.03
C ALA A 57 12.19 1.80 -22.61
N TYR A 58 13.26 1.89 -21.80
CA TYR A 58 13.24 1.45 -20.41
C TYR A 58 12.30 2.30 -19.54
N ALA A 59 12.37 3.62 -19.65
CA ALA A 59 11.48 4.57 -18.97
C ALA A 59 10.00 4.26 -19.25
N LYS A 60 9.65 4.00 -20.51
CA LYS A 60 8.30 3.62 -20.91
C LYS A 60 7.88 2.27 -20.33
N HIS A 61 8.79 1.28 -20.30
CA HIS A 61 8.52 -0.01 -19.70
C HIS A 61 8.23 0.11 -18.20
N VAL A 62 9.06 0.84 -17.44
CA VAL A 62 8.87 1.06 -16.00
C VAL A 62 7.59 1.84 -15.72
N SER A 63 7.28 2.88 -16.49
CA SER A 63 5.99 3.59 -16.39
C SER A 63 4.80 2.65 -16.62
N GLY A 64 4.90 1.75 -17.61
CA GLY A 64 3.90 0.71 -17.86
C GLY A 64 3.71 -0.25 -16.68
N GLN A 65 4.81 -0.73 -16.09
CA GLN A 65 4.75 -1.58 -14.90
C GLN A 65 4.10 -0.87 -13.70
N TYR A 66 4.43 0.40 -13.50
CA TYR A 66 3.85 1.21 -12.42
C TYR A 66 2.34 1.36 -12.60
N ARG A 67 1.88 1.70 -13.80
CA ARG A 67 0.44 1.78 -14.11
C ARG A 67 -0.27 0.46 -13.87
N ALA A 68 0.32 -0.65 -14.32
CA ALA A 68 -0.26 -1.98 -14.12
C ALA A 68 -0.36 -2.35 -12.63
N ALA A 69 0.65 -2.04 -11.83
CA ALA A 69 0.61 -2.25 -10.38
C ALA A 69 -0.48 -1.42 -9.71
N HIS A 70 -0.59 -0.13 -10.05
CA HIS A 70 -1.65 0.74 -9.55
C HIS A 70 -3.06 0.29 -9.96
N GLU A 71 -3.22 -0.23 -11.17
CA GLU A 71 -4.49 -0.81 -11.61
C GLU A 71 -4.83 -2.10 -10.86
N ALA A 72 -3.83 -2.96 -10.60
CA ALA A 72 -4.01 -4.16 -9.78
C ALA A 72 -4.43 -3.80 -8.35
N ASP A 73 -3.76 -2.84 -7.71
CA ASP A 73 -4.11 -2.37 -6.37
C ASP A 73 -5.54 -1.81 -6.33
N ARG A 74 -5.93 -0.99 -7.31
CA ARG A 74 -7.30 -0.48 -7.42
C ARG A 74 -8.32 -1.61 -7.62
N ALA A 75 -7.99 -2.64 -8.39
CA ALA A 75 -8.86 -3.79 -8.59
C ALA A 75 -9.09 -4.56 -7.30
N VAL A 76 -8.04 -4.80 -6.50
CA VAL A 76 -8.14 -5.44 -5.18
C VAL A 76 -9.00 -4.60 -4.23
N LEU A 77 -8.77 -3.29 -4.16
CA LEU A 77 -9.57 -2.42 -3.29
C LEU A 77 -11.03 -2.36 -3.71
N LYS A 78 -11.30 -2.39 -5.01
CA LYS A 78 -12.66 -2.49 -5.54
C LYS A 78 -13.30 -3.83 -5.14
N SER A 79 -12.59 -4.96 -5.26
CA SER A 79 -13.15 -6.25 -4.88
C SER A 79 -13.50 -6.32 -3.40
N LEU A 80 -12.66 -5.74 -2.52
CA LEU A 80 -12.94 -5.67 -1.08
C LEU A 80 -14.19 -4.83 -0.78
N ARG A 81 -14.37 -3.69 -1.46
CA ARG A 81 -15.58 -2.86 -1.33
C ARG A 81 -16.83 -3.58 -1.83
N ASP A 82 -16.73 -4.25 -2.97
CA ASP A 82 -17.83 -5.03 -3.54
C ASP A 82 -18.21 -6.19 -2.61
N GLU A 83 -17.23 -6.85 -1.99
CA GLU A 83 -17.45 -7.92 -1.02
C GLU A 83 -18.09 -7.42 0.28
N CYS A 84 -17.66 -6.27 0.80
CA CYS A 84 -18.35 -5.60 1.91
C CYS A 84 -19.82 -5.30 1.57
N GLY A 85 -20.08 -4.82 0.35
CA GLY A 85 -21.43 -4.57 -0.15
C GLY A 85 -22.29 -5.83 -0.19
N LYS A 86 -21.73 -6.96 -0.64
CA LYS A 86 -22.43 -8.26 -0.66
C LYS A 86 -22.68 -8.82 0.74
N ARG A 87 -21.67 -8.78 1.62
CA ARG A 87 -21.71 -9.40 2.95
C ARG A 87 -22.53 -8.61 3.95
N PHE A 88 -22.41 -7.29 3.94
CA PHE A 88 -23.07 -6.43 4.91
C PHE A 88 -24.33 -5.76 4.37
N GLY A 89 -24.44 -5.55 3.05
CA GLY A 89 -25.63 -4.96 2.43
C GLY A 89 -26.08 -3.67 3.12
N ALA A 90 -27.36 -3.63 3.50
CA ALA A 90 -27.96 -2.50 4.22
C ALA A 90 -27.36 -2.27 5.63
N ASP A 91 -26.76 -3.29 6.24
CA ASP A 91 -26.20 -3.24 7.60
C ASP A 91 -24.76 -2.69 7.64
N ILE A 92 -24.17 -2.30 6.50
CA ILE A 92 -22.77 -1.84 6.42
C ILE A 92 -22.45 -0.72 7.42
N LYS A 93 -23.40 0.21 7.65
CA LYS A 93 -23.23 1.29 8.65
C LYS A 93 -23.15 0.75 10.08
N ARG A 94 -23.93 -0.28 10.40
CA ARG A 94 -23.90 -0.95 11.71
C ARG A 94 -22.56 -1.65 11.91
N PHE A 95 -22.14 -2.47 10.94
CA PHE A 95 -20.85 -3.17 11.00
C PHE A 95 -19.67 -2.19 11.10
N ALA A 96 -19.69 -1.07 10.39
CA ALA A 96 -18.66 -0.05 10.50
C ALA A 96 -18.62 0.60 11.90
N ALA A 97 -19.78 0.88 12.50
CA ALA A 97 -19.85 1.47 13.85
C ALA A 97 -19.39 0.48 14.93
N GLU A 98 -19.82 -0.78 14.84
CA GLU A 98 -19.39 -1.86 15.73
C GLU A 98 -17.90 -2.16 15.55
N GLY A 99 -17.43 -2.24 14.31
CA GLY A 99 -16.03 -2.46 13.96
C GLY A 99 -15.14 -1.33 14.46
N ARG A 100 -15.59 -0.08 14.36
CA ARG A 100 -14.91 1.06 14.97
C ARG A 100 -14.78 0.91 16.48
N ARG A 101 -15.86 0.55 17.17
CA ARG A 101 -15.82 0.35 18.63
C ARG A 101 -14.85 -0.76 19.03
N GLY A 102 -14.90 -1.91 18.34
CA GLY A 102 -13.99 -3.02 18.57
C GLY A 102 -12.53 -2.65 18.26
N GLY A 103 -12.28 -1.96 17.16
CA GLY A 103 -10.96 -1.49 16.76
C GLY A 103 -10.36 -0.47 17.74
N GLU A 104 -11.16 0.52 18.17
CA GLU A 104 -10.73 1.48 19.20
C GLU A 104 -10.44 0.79 20.53
N HIS A 105 -11.14 -0.29 20.88
CA HIS A 105 -10.87 -1.09 22.07
C HIS A 105 -9.58 -1.92 21.95
N VAL A 106 -9.33 -2.56 20.81
CA VAL A 106 -8.16 -3.43 20.59
C VAL A 106 -6.86 -2.64 20.44
N PHE A 107 -6.89 -1.57 19.63
CA PHE A 107 -5.68 -0.84 19.24
C PHE A 107 -5.52 0.50 19.96
N GLY A 108 -6.55 0.97 20.65
CA GLY A 108 -6.65 2.36 21.07
C GLY A 108 -7.08 3.28 19.92
N LYS A 109 -7.71 4.40 20.27
CA LYS A 109 -8.32 5.33 19.32
C LYS A 109 -7.36 5.84 18.24
N ASP A 110 -6.18 6.33 18.65
CA ASP A 110 -5.25 7.00 17.74
C ASP A 110 -4.54 6.05 16.78
N LEU A 111 -4.23 4.83 17.23
CA LEU A 111 -3.66 3.81 16.35
C LEU A 111 -4.73 3.24 15.42
N PHE A 112 -5.94 2.95 15.93
CA PHE A 112 -7.03 2.49 15.08
C PHE A 112 -7.38 3.49 13.98
N GLN A 113 -7.46 4.79 14.28
CA GLN A 113 -7.70 5.80 13.25
C GLN A 113 -6.62 5.85 12.17
N ARG A 114 -5.37 5.53 12.50
CA ARG A 114 -4.29 5.41 11.52
C ARG A 114 -4.43 4.14 10.68
N LEU A 115 -4.71 3.00 11.31
CA LEU A 115 -4.91 1.72 10.64
C LEU A 115 -6.14 1.76 9.71
N ALA A 116 -7.24 2.34 10.15
CA ALA A 116 -8.48 2.46 9.36
C ALA A 116 -8.32 3.32 8.09
N ARG A 117 -7.28 4.16 8.00
CA ARG A 117 -6.93 4.91 6.78
C ARG A 117 -6.16 4.08 5.76
N VAL A 118 -5.60 2.94 6.16
CA VAL A 118 -4.99 1.98 5.24
C VAL A 118 -6.13 1.25 4.54
N GLU A 119 -6.30 1.48 3.23
CA GLU A 119 -7.50 1.00 2.52
C GLU A 119 -7.68 -0.52 2.61
N ALA A 120 -6.60 -1.29 2.53
CA ALA A 120 -6.63 -2.75 2.69
C ALA A 120 -7.05 -3.19 4.10
N PHE A 121 -6.78 -2.39 5.14
CA PHE A 121 -7.21 -2.71 6.51
C PHE A 121 -8.65 -2.27 6.76
N GLY A 122 -8.99 -1.04 6.35
CA GLY A 122 -10.30 -0.43 6.61
C GLY A 122 -11.42 -0.92 5.70
N SER A 123 -11.11 -1.55 4.56
CA SER A 123 -12.08 -2.03 3.57
C SER A 123 -12.20 -3.56 3.52
N ASP A 124 -11.42 -4.29 4.32
CA ASP A 124 -11.45 -5.75 4.33
C ASP A 124 -12.67 -6.26 5.15
N PRO A 125 -13.55 -7.06 4.55
CA PRO A 125 -14.76 -7.53 5.22
C PRO A 125 -14.48 -8.45 6.41
N ASP A 126 -13.42 -9.25 6.39
CA ASP A 126 -13.07 -10.13 7.51
C ASP A 126 -12.54 -9.33 8.69
N ILE A 127 -11.72 -8.31 8.44
CA ILE A 127 -11.25 -7.38 9.48
C ILE A 127 -12.43 -6.62 10.08
N ILE A 128 -13.31 -6.07 9.24
CA ILE A 128 -14.51 -5.35 9.70
C ILE A 128 -15.39 -6.27 10.53
N GLU A 129 -15.64 -7.50 10.10
CA GLU A 129 -16.49 -8.43 10.85
C GLU A 129 -15.86 -8.86 12.18
N ALA A 130 -14.56 -9.18 12.20
CA ALA A 130 -13.85 -9.55 13.41
C ALA A 130 -13.91 -8.44 14.46
N LEU A 131 -13.64 -7.19 14.05
CA LEU A 131 -13.73 -6.03 14.93
C LEU A 131 -15.18 -5.75 15.34
N ALA A 132 -16.15 -5.92 14.43
CA ALA A 132 -17.56 -5.71 14.75
C ALA A 132 -18.05 -6.73 15.79
N LYS A 133 -17.60 -7.98 15.71
CA LYS A 133 -17.90 -9.00 16.73
C LYS A 133 -17.42 -8.57 18.12
N ILE A 134 -16.20 -8.04 18.21
CA ILE A 134 -15.64 -7.49 19.47
C ILE A 134 -16.48 -6.30 19.93
N GLY A 135 -16.75 -5.33 19.05
CA GLY A 135 -17.51 -4.13 19.37
C GLY A 135 -18.96 -4.39 19.79
N ARG A 136 -19.58 -5.47 19.30
CA ARG A 136 -20.88 -5.95 19.77
C ARG A 136 -20.81 -6.57 21.16
N GLY A 137 -19.76 -7.33 21.45
CA GLY A 137 -19.52 -7.89 22.79
C GLY A 137 -19.47 -6.80 23.85
N LEU A 138 -18.73 -5.73 23.58
CA LEU A 138 -18.59 -4.58 24.50
C LEU A 138 -19.92 -3.90 24.84
N THR A 139 -20.89 -3.87 23.91
CA THR A 139 -22.23 -3.34 24.19
C THR A 139 -23.12 -4.28 24.97
N ARG A 140 -22.88 -5.60 24.89
CA ARG A 140 -23.64 -6.60 25.66
C ARG A 140 -23.18 -6.62 27.11
N ASP A 141 -21.88 -6.48 27.35
CA ASP A 141 -21.31 -6.46 28.71
C ASP A 141 -21.62 -5.14 29.45
N GLY A 142 -22.04 -4.08 28.73
CA GLY A 142 -22.57 -2.85 29.31
C GLY A 142 -24.07 -2.89 29.64
N ALA A 143 -24.79 -3.93 29.22
CA ALA A 143 -26.16 -4.18 29.67
C ALA A 143 -26.08 -4.98 30.97
N ALA A 144 -26.55 -4.41 32.07
CA ALA A 144 -26.57 -5.08 33.38
C ALA A 144 -27.30 -6.43 33.28
N GLY A 145 -26.55 -7.53 33.18
CA GLY A 145 -27.13 -8.86 33.03
C GLY A 145 -26.15 -9.96 32.64
N GLY A 146 -25.33 -10.39 33.59
CA GLY A 146 -24.92 -11.80 33.70
C GLY A 146 -23.64 -12.24 32.98
N ASP A 147 -22.60 -12.43 33.79
CA ASP A 147 -21.40 -13.22 33.49
C ASP A 147 -21.72 -14.62 32.90
N LYS A 148 -20.97 -15.03 31.86
CA LYS A 148 -20.21 -16.29 31.80
C LYS A 148 -19.55 -16.53 30.44
N GLY A 149 -18.23 -16.69 30.47
CA GLY A 149 -17.54 -17.68 29.63
C GLY A 149 -16.60 -17.18 28.54
N GLY A 150 -15.54 -16.45 28.90
CA GLY A 150 -14.38 -16.26 28.02
C GLY A 150 -13.24 -17.18 28.45
N ALA A 151 -13.02 -18.30 27.75
CA ALA A 151 -11.73 -18.96 27.83
C ALA A 151 -10.67 -17.95 27.41
N ALA A 152 -9.70 -17.67 28.29
CA ALA A 152 -8.62 -16.74 28.01
C ALA A 152 -7.78 -17.29 26.84
N GLU A 153 -8.07 -16.86 25.62
CA GLU A 153 -7.14 -17.02 24.52
C GLU A 153 -5.84 -16.31 24.92
N ARG A 154 -4.73 -17.05 24.87
CA ARG A 154 -3.40 -16.49 25.15
C ARG A 154 -3.19 -15.23 24.33
N SER A 155 -2.70 -14.19 24.99
CA SER A 155 -2.45 -12.91 24.33
C SER A 155 -1.54 -13.14 23.11
N LEU A 156 -1.70 -12.31 22.07
CA LEU A 156 -0.86 -12.41 20.88
C LEU A 156 0.64 -12.33 21.24
N ALA A 157 0.97 -11.54 22.27
CA ALA A 157 2.33 -11.43 22.80
C ALA A 157 2.84 -12.77 23.37
N ASP A 158 2.02 -13.49 24.14
CA ASP A 158 2.41 -14.80 24.68
C ASP A 158 2.57 -15.86 23.59
N ARG A 159 1.78 -15.79 22.52
CA ARG A 159 1.89 -16.70 21.36
C ARG A 159 3.14 -16.44 20.52
N MET A 160 3.55 -15.18 20.40
CA MET A 160 4.66 -14.77 19.54
C MET A 160 6.01 -14.80 20.28
N TYR A 161 6.01 -14.56 21.59
CA TYR A 161 7.23 -14.29 22.36
C TYR A 161 7.33 -15.04 23.70
N GLY A 162 6.32 -15.82 24.08
CA GLY A 162 6.23 -16.49 25.40
C GLY A 162 7.08 -17.76 25.56
N GLY A 163 8.14 -17.94 24.78
CA GLY A 163 9.07 -19.06 24.92
C GLY A 163 10.32 -18.68 25.71
N LYS A 164 10.32 -18.94 27.02
CA LYS A 164 11.53 -19.18 27.80
C LYS A 164 11.31 -20.37 28.72
#